data_AF-A0A3A4AV14-F1
#
_entry.id   AF-A0A3A4AV14-F1
#
_cell.length_a   1.000
_cell.length_b   1.000
_cell.length_c   1.000
_cell.angle_alpha   90.00
_cell.angle_beta   90.00
_cell.angle_gamma   90.00
#
_symmetry.space_group_name_H-M   'P 1'
#
loop_
_entity.id
_entity.type
_entity.pdbx_description
1 polymer ?
#
loop_
_entity_poly.entity_id
_entity_poly.type
_entity_poly.pdbx_seq_one_letter_code
_entity_poly.pdbx_strand_id
1 'polypeptide(L)'
;MVTAEEAADLEERGEVVVAASLREIAEAARAGRAVLVTPADLAAGDDGDEPDAAAETAAASLCAWAGATYFRTNRPAEVQQALDMTASIRGDRPPALTRRALA
;
A
#
# COMPACT_ATOMS: atom_id res chain seq x y z
N MET A 1 -8.62 -2.17 -1.91
CA MET A 1 -8.05 -3.44 -2.41
C MET A 1 -8.62 -3.69 -3.79
N VAL A 2 -7.84 -4.20 -4.74
CA VAL A 2 -8.33 -4.58 -6.06
C VAL A 2 -7.97 -6.03 -6.34
N THR A 3 -8.88 -6.75 -6.97
CA THR A 3 -8.61 -8.07 -7.54
C THR A 3 -7.66 -7.96 -8.72
N ALA A 4 -7.09 -9.10 -9.17
CA ALA A 4 -6.24 -9.12 -10.35
C ALA A 4 -6.97 -8.62 -11.62
N GLU A 5 -8.25 -8.99 -11.78
CA GLU A 5 -9.09 -8.54 -12.90
C GLU A 5 -9.36 -7.03 -12.84
N GLU A 6 -9.75 -6.49 -11.68
CA GLU A 6 -9.97 -5.04 -11.52
C GLU A 6 -8.69 -4.24 -11.74
N ALA A 7 -7.56 -4.77 -11.29
CA ALA A 7 -6.28 -4.11 -11.45
C ALA A 7 -5.84 -4.08 -12.93
N ALA A 8 -6.08 -5.15 -13.69
CA ALA A 8 -5.82 -5.19 -15.13
C ALA A 8 -6.73 -4.22 -15.91
N ASP A 9 -8.01 -4.11 -15.53
CA ASP A 9 -8.94 -3.16 -16.15
C ASP A 9 -8.55 -1.69 -15.88
N LEU A 10 -8.12 -1.37 -14.65
CA LEU A 10 -7.59 -0.05 -14.30
C LEU A 10 -6.32 0.30 -15.08
N GLU A 11 -5.43 -0.68 -15.27
CA GLU A 11 -4.20 -0.55 -16.06
C GLU A 11 -4.52 -0.34 -17.55
N GLU A 12 -5.41 -1.15 -18.11
CA GLU A 12 -5.78 -1.12 -19.53
C GLU A 12 -6.47 0.20 -19.92
N ARG A 13 -7.27 0.78 -19.01
CA ARG A 13 -7.89 2.09 -19.19
C ARG A 13 -6.94 3.26 -19.00
N GLY A 14 -5.70 3.02 -18.53
CA GLY A 14 -4.71 4.05 -18.24
C GLY A 14 -5.09 4.96 -17.07
N GLU A 15 -6.00 4.51 -16.22
CA GLU A 15 -6.53 5.26 -15.07
C GLU A 15 -5.55 5.26 -13.89
N VAL A 16 -4.66 4.26 -13.83
CA VAL A 16 -3.65 4.12 -12.79
C VAL A 16 -2.23 4.05 -13.36
N VAL A 17 -1.26 4.47 -12.57
CA VAL A 17 0.17 4.24 -12.79
C VAL A 17 0.59 3.06 -11.93
N VAL A 18 1.13 2.01 -12.54
CA VAL A 18 1.78 0.91 -11.81
C VAL A 18 3.15 1.38 -11.36
N ALA A 19 3.44 1.29 -10.07
CA ALA A 19 4.72 1.72 -9.51
C ALA A 19 5.44 0.54 -8.84
N ALA A 20 6.74 0.44 -9.10
CA ALA A 20 7.63 -0.60 -8.58
C ALA A 20 8.63 -0.06 -7.54
N SER A 21 8.52 1.22 -7.17
CA SER A 21 9.33 1.81 -6.10
C SER A 21 8.60 2.92 -5.34
N LEU A 22 9.01 3.16 -4.08
CA LEU A 22 8.49 4.29 -3.28
C LEU A 22 8.67 5.65 -3.96
N ARG A 23 9.75 5.81 -4.74
CA ARG A 23 10.00 7.05 -5.49
C ARG A 23 8.98 7.24 -6.59
N GLU A 24 8.71 6.21 -7.38
CA GLU A 24 7.70 6.25 -8.45
C GLU A 24 6.31 6.51 -7.89
N ILE A 25 5.95 5.87 -6.77
CA ILE A 25 4.69 6.13 -6.06
C ILE A 25 4.58 7.62 -5.71
N ALA A 26 5.59 8.16 -5.03
CA ALA A 26 5.57 9.55 -4.59
C ALA A 26 5.59 10.55 -5.76
N GLU A 27 6.22 10.22 -6.88
CA GLU A 27 6.22 11.05 -8.09
C GLU A 27 4.85 11.06 -8.77
N ALA A 28 4.24 9.90 -8.97
CA ALA A 28 2.91 9.78 -9.56
C ALA A 28 1.83 10.41 -8.67
N ALA A 29 1.88 10.19 -7.35
CA ALA A 29 0.96 10.79 -6.40
C ALA A 29 1.05 12.32 -6.39
N ARG A 30 2.28 12.89 -6.40
CA ARG A 30 2.48 14.34 -6.52
C ARG A 30 1.97 14.92 -7.84
N ALA A 31 1.98 14.12 -8.91
CA ALA A 31 1.39 14.48 -10.19
C ALA A 31 -0.15 14.30 -10.23
N GLY A 32 -0.78 13.90 -9.12
CA GLY A 32 -2.23 13.70 -9.03
C GLY A 32 -2.73 12.45 -9.76
N ARG A 33 -1.85 11.49 -10.05
CA ARG A 33 -2.20 10.22 -10.69
C ARG A 33 -2.60 9.20 -9.63
N ALA A 34 -3.62 8.39 -9.91
CA ALA A 34 -3.88 7.19 -9.13
C ALA A 34 -2.74 6.19 -9.32
N VAL A 35 -2.36 5.49 -8.25
CA VAL A 35 -1.19 4.59 -8.22
C VAL A 35 -1.61 3.22 -7.75
N LEU A 36 -1.28 2.20 -8.53
CA LEU A 36 -1.46 0.79 -8.20
C LEU A 36 -0.11 0.20 -7.79
N VAL A 37 -0.11 -0.56 -6.70
CA VAL A 37 1.06 -1.27 -6.19
C VAL A 37 0.76 -2.72 -5.85
N THR A 38 1.77 -3.57 -5.94
CA THR A 38 1.80 -4.92 -5.37
C THR A 38 2.82 -4.91 -4.22
N PRO A 39 2.38 -4.82 -2.95
CA PRO A 39 3.31 -4.71 -1.82
C PRO A 39 4.26 -5.89 -1.66
N ALA A 40 3.85 -7.10 -2.06
CA ALA A 40 4.72 -8.28 -2.04
C ALA A 40 5.93 -8.11 -2.98
N ASP A 41 5.73 -7.59 -4.19
CA ASP A 41 6.82 -7.34 -5.14
C ASP A 41 7.82 -6.30 -4.59
N LEU A 42 7.31 -5.30 -3.86
CA LEU A 42 8.12 -4.26 -3.21
C LEU A 42 8.82 -4.72 -1.92
N ALA A 43 8.33 -5.80 -1.31
CA ALA A 43 8.89 -6.41 -0.11
C ALA A 43 9.84 -7.57 -0.42
N ALA A 44 9.84 -8.06 -1.66
CA ALA A 44 10.71 -9.15 -2.08
C ALA A 44 12.19 -8.74 -1.93
N GLY A 45 12.97 -9.64 -1.32
CA GLY A 45 14.43 -9.50 -1.27
C GLY A 45 15.10 -9.98 -2.55
N ASP A 46 16.42 -9.78 -2.65
CA ASP A 46 17.22 -10.22 -3.80
C ASP A 46 17.21 -11.75 -3.99
N ASP A 47 16.93 -12.50 -2.91
CA ASP A 47 16.90 -13.96 -2.91
C ASP A 47 15.62 -14.56 -3.56
N GLY A 48 14.63 -13.72 -3.89
CA GLY A 48 13.40 -14.15 -4.56
C GLY A 48 12.42 -14.94 -3.68
N ASP A 49 12.65 -14.99 -2.37
CA ASP A 49 11.71 -15.57 -1.42
C ASP A 49 10.43 -14.72 -1.34
N GLU A 50 9.29 -15.41 -1.24
CA GLU A 50 8.01 -14.75 -1.04
C GLU A 50 8.02 -14.06 0.34
N PRO A 51 7.77 -12.74 0.41
CA PRO A 51 7.80 -12.03 1.68
C PRO A 51 6.76 -12.59 2.65
N ASP A 52 7.16 -12.70 3.91
CA ASP A 52 6.22 -13.00 4.97
C ASP A 52 5.20 -11.86 5.15
N ALA A 53 4.16 -12.12 5.96
CA ALA A 53 3.10 -11.15 6.17
C ALA A 53 3.60 -9.83 6.79
N ALA A 54 4.67 -9.88 7.59
CA ALA A 54 5.22 -8.69 8.23
C ALA A 54 5.94 -7.79 7.21
N ALA A 55 6.74 -8.38 6.32
CA ALA A 55 7.42 -7.67 5.25
C ALA A 55 6.42 -7.03 4.26
N GLU A 56 5.42 -7.79 3.82
CA GLU A 56 4.40 -7.29 2.89
C GLU A 56 3.55 -6.15 3.50
N THR A 57 3.12 -6.29 4.76
CA THR A 57 2.35 -5.24 5.44
C THR A 57 3.17 -3.99 5.72
N ALA A 58 4.47 -4.13 6.05
CA ALA A 58 5.38 -3.00 6.17
C ALA A 58 5.55 -2.26 4.84
N ALA A 59 5.75 -2.98 3.73
CA ALA A 59 5.80 -2.38 2.40
C ALA A 59 4.48 -1.68 2.04
N ALA A 60 3.33 -2.29 2.32
CA ALA A 60 2.02 -1.69 2.08
C ALA A 60 1.84 -0.36 2.86
N SER A 61 2.23 -0.33 4.15
CA SER A 61 2.22 0.89 4.96
C SER A 61 3.09 2.00 4.35
N LEU A 62 4.30 1.67 3.89
CA LEU A 62 5.19 2.64 3.25
C LEU A 62 4.64 3.14 1.91
N CYS A 63 4.06 2.26 1.09
CA CYS A 63 3.41 2.62 -0.16
C CYS A 63 2.23 3.56 0.07
N ALA A 64 1.39 3.25 1.07
CA ALA A 64 0.29 4.11 1.47
C ALA A 64 0.78 5.47 1.96
N TRP A 65 1.90 5.51 2.69
CA TRP A 65 2.57 6.75 3.09
C TRP A 65 3.09 7.58 1.91
N ALA A 66 3.62 6.91 0.90
CA ALA A 66 4.08 7.55 -0.33
C ALA A 66 2.94 8.04 -1.24
N GLY A 67 1.69 7.63 -1.00
CA GLY A 67 0.51 8.08 -1.75
C GLY A 67 -0.10 7.06 -2.71
N ALA A 68 0.20 5.76 -2.54
CA ALA A 68 -0.46 4.71 -3.31
C ALA A 68 -1.99 4.67 -3.03
N THR A 69 -2.79 4.46 -4.08
CA THR A 69 -4.27 4.47 -3.99
C THR A 69 -4.89 3.09 -4.13
N TYR A 70 -4.29 2.19 -4.91
CA TYR A 70 -4.75 0.83 -5.13
C TYR A 70 -3.67 -0.18 -4.73
N PHE A 71 -4.10 -1.26 -4.09
CA PHE A 71 -3.24 -2.32 -3.57
C PHE A 71 -3.71 -3.67 -4.10
N ARG A 72 -2.80 -4.42 -4.72
CA ARG A 72 -2.96 -5.81 -5.14
C ARG A 72 -2.21 -6.70 -4.14
N THR A 73 -2.90 -7.60 -3.46
CA THR A 73 -2.30 -8.54 -2.49
C THR A 73 -3.15 -9.79 -2.33
N ASN A 74 -2.52 -10.89 -1.94
CA ASN A 74 -3.18 -12.13 -1.56
C ASN A 74 -3.54 -12.17 -0.05
N ARG A 75 -3.14 -11.16 0.73
CA ARG A 75 -3.37 -11.01 2.18
C ARG A 75 -4.21 -9.77 2.49
N PRO A 76 -5.47 -9.70 2.01
CA PRO A 76 -6.23 -8.46 2.02
C PRO A 76 -6.57 -7.95 3.43
N ALA A 77 -6.78 -8.85 4.40
CA ALA A 77 -7.14 -8.46 5.76
C ALA A 77 -5.96 -7.80 6.50
N GLU A 78 -4.78 -8.43 6.41
CA GLU A 78 -3.53 -7.97 7.02
C GLU A 78 -3.08 -6.63 6.41
N VAL A 79 -3.12 -6.53 5.08
CA VAL A 79 -2.81 -5.27 4.39
C VAL A 79 -3.82 -4.20 4.75
N GLN A 80 -5.13 -4.49 4.73
CA GLN A 80 -6.15 -3.49 5.12
C GLN A 80 -5.92 -2.98 6.55
N GLN A 81 -5.58 -3.86 7.51
CA GLN A 81 -5.28 -3.45 8.88
C GLN A 81 -4.05 -2.52 8.95
N ALA A 82 -3.00 -2.80 8.18
CA ALA A 82 -1.82 -1.95 8.09
C ALA A 82 -2.13 -0.58 7.47
N LEU A 83 -2.95 -0.54 6.41
CA LEU A 83 -3.40 0.71 5.77
C LEU A 83 -4.22 1.57 6.75
N ASP A 84 -5.14 0.92 7.45
CA ASP A 84 -5.98 1.50 8.50
C ASP A 84 -5.13 2.12 9.63
N MET A 85 -4.12 1.39 10.10
CA MET A 85 -3.18 1.90 11.09
C MET A 85 -2.40 3.11 10.55
N THR A 86 -1.93 3.02 9.30
CA THR A 86 -1.16 4.08 8.63
C THR A 86 -1.98 5.36 8.49
N ALA A 87 -3.24 5.26 8.08
CA ALA A 87 -4.17 6.38 7.99
C ALA A 87 -4.42 7.02 9.37
N SER A 88 -4.50 6.22 10.44
CA SER A 88 -4.62 6.75 11.80
C SER A 88 -3.36 7.48 12.25
N ILE A 89 -2.17 6.99 11.92
CA ILE A 89 -0.89 7.64 12.23
C ILE A 89 -0.75 8.96 11.46
N ARG A 90 -1.22 9.01 10.20
CA ARG A 90 -1.19 10.24 9.40
C ARG A 90 -2.21 11.29 9.84
N GLY A 91 -3.25 10.87 10.56
CA GLY A 91 -4.35 11.74 10.98
C GLY A 91 -5.49 11.82 9.98
N ASP A 92 -5.48 11.00 8.92
CA ASP A 92 -6.55 10.94 7.91
C ASP A 92 -7.80 10.25 8.46
N ARG A 93 -7.65 9.45 9.52
CA ARG A 93 -8.77 8.85 10.26
C ARG A 93 -8.48 8.82 11.77
N PRO A 94 -9.50 8.92 12.64
CA PRO A 94 -9.28 8.74 14.07
C PRO A 94 -8.87 7.29 14.40
N PRO A 95 -7.98 7.05 15.38
CA PRO A 95 -7.70 5.71 15.88
C PRO A 95 -8.93 5.14 16.61
N ALA A 96 -9.16 3.83 16.50
CA ALA A 96 -10.30 3.16 17.11
C ALA A 96 -10.30 3.21 18.65
N LEU A 97 -9.12 3.35 19.26
CA LEU A 97 -8.94 3.47 20.70
C LEU A 97 -7.71 4.31 21.02
N THR A 98 -7.86 5.31 21.88
CA THR A 98 -6.74 6.09 22.43
C THR A 98 -6.54 5.72 23.90
N ARG A 99 -5.32 5.32 24.26
CA ARG A 99 -4.92 5.09 25.65
C ARG A 99 -3.73 5.99 25.98
N ARG A 100 -3.81 6.70 27.10
CA ARG A 100 -2.67 7.47 27.61
C ARG A 100 -1.70 6.49 28.30
N ALA A 101 -0.64 6.12 27.58
CA ALA A 101 0.32 5.10 28.03
C ALA A 101 1.59 5.68 28.69
N LEU A 102 1.79 7.00 28.61
CA LEU A 102 2.89 7.70 29.26
C LEU A 102 2.35 8.49 30.45
N ALA A 103 2.83 8.10 31.63
CA ALA A 103 2.61 8.74 32.92
C ALA A 103 3.89 9.45 33.36
#